data_AF-A0A3Q9FA32-F1
#
_entry.id   AF-A0A3Q9FA32-F1
#
_cell.length_a   1.000
_cell.length_b   1.000
_cell.length_c   1.000
_cell.angle_alpha   90.00
_cell.angle_beta   90.00
_cell.angle_gamma   90.00
#
_symmetry.space_group_name_H-M   'P 1'
#
loop_
_entity.id
_entity.type
_entity.pdbx_description
1 polymer ?
#
loop_
_entity_poly.entity_id
_entity_poly.type
_entity_poly.pdbx_seq_one_letter_code
_entity_poly.pdbx_strand_id
1 'polypeptide(L)'
;MLLNKRSVAALMLLISISSHASDATPEVNSEKLSAVKTVTVVYPGKAVYIAFGPSGPIHIPAPIPGVGVVGALATGAIAGAVNAGLAKNENDSPTALNDLVTAKLGDTGQNRRFTDSIETVLRNHGFAVKEVDMSSPGLPTLKPDEHRLWQASGSPYQGSDAVLYIRVGTGYVTPGAHHAYTRRVIGDIVMFKSDTYDAIFRQHVSWKQSGDPYSYPSIESLESDLQHAIDGLNEGLMAQVDPFNKLFDSLQH
;
A
#
# COMPACT_ATOMS: atom_id res chain seq x y z
N MET A 1 -31.18 28.07 33.51
CA MET A 1 -30.13 29.10 33.39
C MET A 1 -28.94 28.63 34.24
N LEU A 2 -27.74 28.58 33.63
CA LEU A 2 -26.40 28.31 34.22
C LEU A 2 -26.11 26.84 34.62
N LEU A 3 -25.61 25.99 33.72
CA LEU A 3 -24.18 25.76 33.38
C LEU A 3 -23.25 25.66 34.59
N ASN A 4 -22.88 24.43 34.96
CA ASN A 4 -21.73 24.16 35.82
C ASN A 4 -20.51 23.78 34.95
N LYS A 5 -19.43 24.52 35.18
CA LYS A 5 -18.18 24.53 34.42
C LYS A 5 -17.28 23.39 34.88
N ARG A 6 -16.81 22.55 33.96
CA ARG A 6 -15.46 21.99 33.98
C ARG A 6 -14.93 21.93 32.56
N SER A 7 -14.40 23.07 32.12
CA SER A 7 -13.56 23.19 30.95
C SER A 7 -12.19 22.58 31.27
N VAL A 8 -11.79 21.55 30.53
CA VAL A 8 -10.38 21.29 30.26
C VAL A 8 -10.24 21.35 28.74
N ALA A 9 -10.08 22.57 28.26
CA ALA A 9 -9.60 22.87 26.92
C ALA A 9 -8.08 22.94 27.00
N ALA A 10 -7.39 22.07 26.27
CA ALA A 10 -6.07 22.31 25.69
C ALA A 10 -5.65 21.06 24.89
N LEU A 11 -6.27 20.83 23.72
CA LEU A 11 -5.63 20.01 22.69
C LEU A 11 -5.01 20.99 21.71
N MET A 12 -3.72 21.24 21.91
CA MET A 12 -2.88 22.09 21.06
C MET A 12 -2.90 21.55 19.63
N LEU A 13 -3.45 22.37 18.74
CA LEU A 13 -3.38 22.23 17.30
C LEU A 13 -1.93 22.52 16.86
N LEU A 14 -1.08 21.50 16.81
CA LEU A 14 0.23 21.58 16.16
C LEU A 14 0.05 21.29 14.66
N ILE A 15 -0.14 22.35 13.88
CA ILE A 15 0.03 22.30 12.42
C ILE A 15 1.52 22.09 12.18
N SER A 16 1.95 20.84 12.06
CA SER A 16 3.28 20.48 11.61
C SER A 16 3.23 20.25 10.11
N ILE A 17 4.04 20.98 9.37
CA ILE A 17 4.18 20.86 7.91
C ILE A 17 5.16 19.70 7.69
N SER A 18 4.63 18.48 7.77
CA SER A 18 5.37 17.23 7.59
C SER A 18 4.75 16.48 6.41
N SER A 19 5.49 15.65 5.67
CA SER A 19 4.90 14.71 4.71
C SER A 19 3.90 13.80 5.44
N HIS A 20 2.59 14.08 5.34
CA HIS A 20 1.57 13.34 6.08
C HIS A 20 1.30 12.01 5.37
N ALA A 21 1.87 10.92 5.89
CA ALA A 21 1.15 9.65 5.90
C ALA A 21 -0.08 9.86 6.79
N SER A 22 -1.30 9.83 6.25
CA SER A 22 -2.50 10.33 6.94
C SER A 22 -3.00 9.41 8.06
N ASP A 23 -3.26 9.98 9.24
CA ASP A 23 -4.35 9.81 10.24
C ASP A 23 -4.98 8.44 10.60
N ALA A 24 -4.65 7.34 9.94
CA ALA A 24 -5.12 6.02 10.38
C ALA A 24 -4.19 5.51 11.47
N THR A 25 -4.63 5.59 12.72
CA THR A 25 -3.92 4.91 13.80
C THR A 25 -3.90 3.40 13.49
N PRO A 26 -2.72 2.77 13.44
CA PRO A 26 -2.60 1.35 13.24
C PRO A 26 -3.40 0.63 14.33
N GLU A 27 -4.22 -0.34 13.94
CA GLU A 27 -4.90 -1.21 14.90
C GLU A 27 -3.93 -2.31 15.28
N VAL A 28 -3.56 -2.43 16.56
CA VAL A 28 -2.64 -3.47 17.02
C VAL A 28 -3.23 -4.21 18.22
N ASN A 29 -3.20 -5.53 18.18
CA ASN A 29 -3.46 -6.38 19.32
C ASN A 29 -2.13 -6.92 19.89
N SER A 30 -1.60 -6.23 20.91
CA SER A 30 -0.30 -6.54 21.49
C SER A 30 -0.22 -7.94 22.12
N GLU A 31 -1.32 -8.42 22.70
CA GLU A 31 -1.40 -9.78 23.26
C GLU A 31 -1.21 -10.83 22.15
N LYS A 32 -1.97 -10.72 21.07
CA LYS A 32 -1.83 -11.62 19.91
C LYS A 32 -0.46 -11.52 19.28
N LEU A 33 0.09 -10.31 19.14
CA LEU A 33 1.41 -10.11 18.56
C LEU A 33 2.52 -10.74 19.42
N SER A 34 2.43 -10.64 20.75
CA SER A 34 3.43 -11.21 21.67
C SER A 34 3.53 -12.74 21.59
N ALA A 35 2.47 -13.40 21.12
CA ALA A 35 2.42 -14.84 20.93
C ALA A 35 3.03 -15.30 19.58
N VAL A 36 3.29 -14.38 18.65
CA VAL A 36 3.84 -14.68 17.33
C VAL A 36 5.35 -14.88 17.42
N LYS A 37 5.86 -15.98 16.88
CA LYS A 37 7.30 -16.23 16.72
C LYS A 37 7.69 -16.39 15.27
N THR A 38 6.78 -16.92 14.45
CA THR A 38 6.97 -17.20 13.04
C THR A 38 5.96 -16.41 12.20
N VAL A 39 6.45 -15.71 11.18
CA VAL A 39 5.64 -14.91 10.27
C VAL A 39 5.89 -15.40 8.85
N THR A 40 4.82 -15.75 8.14
CA THR A 40 4.86 -15.91 6.68
C THR A 40 4.59 -14.56 6.04
N VAL A 41 5.60 -13.95 5.42
CA VAL A 41 5.46 -12.75 4.62
C VAL A 41 5.01 -13.14 3.23
N VAL A 42 3.97 -12.46 2.75
CA VAL A 42 3.40 -12.71 1.45
C VAL A 42 4.02 -11.73 0.45
N TYR A 43 4.90 -12.24 -0.41
CA TYR A 43 5.56 -11.44 -1.44
C TYR A 43 4.58 -11.14 -2.59
N PRO A 44 4.34 -9.86 -2.91
CA PRO A 44 3.32 -9.47 -3.87
C PRO A 44 3.66 -9.78 -5.34
N GLY A 45 4.90 -10.16 -5.64
CA GLY A 45 5.41 -10.29 -7.00
C GLY A 45 5.89 -8.96 -7.57
N LYS A 46 5.97 -8.86 -8.90
CA LYS A 46 6.48 -7.68 -9.61
C LYS A 46 5.70 -6.42 -9.28
N ALA A 47 6.39 -5.28 -9.30
CA ALA A 47 5.79 -3.98 -9.11
C ALA A 47 4.79 -3.66 -10.23
N VAL A 48 3.73 -2.95 -9.85
CA VAL A 48 2.68 -2.49 -10.75
C VAL A 48 2.57 -0.98 -10.62
N TYR A 49 2.71 -0.28 -11.73
CA TYR A 49 2.71 1.18 -11.78
C TYR A 49 1.47 1.70 -12.47
N ILE A 50 0.70 2.53 -11.78
CA ILE A 50 -0.55 3.07 -12.34
C ILE A 50 -0.52 4.59 -12.39
N ALA A 51 -1.15 5.15 -13.42
CA ALA A 51 -1.37 6.58 -13.53
C ALA A 51 -2.85 6.85 -13.82
N PHE A 52 -3.47 7.77 -13.09
CA PHE A 52 -4.84 8.19 -13.36
C PHE A 52 -4.88 9.64 -13.79
N GLY A 53 -5.53 9.86 -14.93
CA GLY A 53 -5.81 11.19 -15.44
C GLY A 53 -6.86 11.95 -14.63
N PRO A 54 -7.19 13.18 -15.04
CA PRO A 54 -8.14 14.08 -14.37
C PRO A 54 -9.55 13.53 -14.18
N SER A 55 -9.95 12.63 -15.08
CA SER A 55 -11.21 11.90 -15.06
C SER A 55 -11.18 10.70 -14.10
N GLY A 56 -9.99 10.27 -13.69
CA GLY A 56 -9.76 9.08 -12.88
C GLY A 56 -10.02 9.26 -11.38
N PRO A 57 -10.11 8.14 -10.65
CA PRO A 57 -10.19 8.17 -9.20
C PRO A 57 -8.94 8.80 -8.60
N ILE A 58 -9.13 9.72 -7.65
CA ILE A 58 -8.02 10.30 -6.86
C ILE A 58 -7.34 9.20 -6.00
N HIS A 59 -8.06 8.10 -5.73
CA HIS A 59 -7.56 6.94 -4.99
C HIS A 59 -7.00 5.88 -5.94
N ILE A 60 -5.69 5.62 -5.82
CA ILE A 60 -5.02 4.48 -6.46
C ILE A 60 -5.63 3.19 -5.89
N PRO A 61 -6.23 2.33 -6.71
CA PRO A 61 -6.61 1.02 -6.24
C PRO A 61 -5.35 0.20 -6.04
N ALA A 62 -5.10 -0.21 -4.80
CA ALA A 62 -3.96 -1.06 -4.50
C ALA A 62 -4.11 -2.39 -5.27
N PRO A 63 -3.13 -2.79 -6.10
CA PRO A 63 -3.22 -4.00 -6.88
C PRO A 63 -3.43 -5.18 -5.93
N ILE A 64 -4.28 -6.13 -6.32
CA ILE A 64 -4.31 -7.42 -5.65
C ILE A 64 -3.04 -8.15 -6.12
N PRO A 65 -2.10 -8.47 -5.22
CA PRO A 65 -0.88 -9.11 -5.63
C PRO A 65 -1.17 -10.47 -6.27
N GLY A 66 -0.35 -10.90 -7.22
CA GLY A 66 -0.57 -12.14 -7.99
C GLY A 66 -1.70 -12.11 -9.04
N VAL A 67 -2.64 -11.15 -9.00
CA VAL A 67 -3.78 -11.09 -9.96
C VAL A 67 -3.47 -10.22 -11.19
N GLY A 68 -2.32 -9.53 -11.20
CA GLY A 68 -1.93 -8.60 -12.26
C GLY A 68 -2.86 -7.38 -12.34
N VAL A 69 -2.44 -6.32 -13.05
CA VAL A 69 -3.21 -5.06 -13.13
C VAL A 69 -4.57 -5.27 -13.80
N VAL A 70 -4.57 -5.97 -14.94
CA VAL A 70 -5.77 -6.25 -15.73
C VAL A 70 -6.74 -7.15 -14.96
N GLY A 71 -6.23 -8.19 -14.29
CA GLY A 71 -7.06 -9.07 -13.48
C GLY A 71 -7.61 -8.36 -12.24
N ALA A 72 -6.82 -7.50 -11.60
CA ALA A 72 -7.28 -6.70 -10.48
C ALA A 72 -8.39 -5.72 -10.93
N LEU A 73 -8.25 -5.09 -12.10
CA LEU A 73 -9.27 -4.21 -12.68
C LEU A 73 -10.53 -4.97 -13.12
N ALA A 74 -10.39 -6.20 -13.62
CA ALA A 74 -11.48 -7.04 -14.11
C ALA A 74 -12.26 -7.78 -13.00
N THR A 75 -11.65 -8.08 -11.84
CA THR A 75 -12.28 -8.85 -10.75
C THR A 75 -13.31 -8.07 -9.94
N GLY A 76 -13.64 -6.83 -10.32
CA GLY A 76 -14.69 -6.05 -9.66
C GLY A 76 -14.33 -5.52 -8.27
N ALA A 77 -13.22 -5.99 -7.66
CA ALA A 77 -12.64 -5.43 -6.43
C ALA A 77 -12.20 -3.97 -6.60
N ILE A 78 -12.13 -3.49 -7.84
CA ILE A 78 -11.77 -2.13 -8.24
C ILE A 78 -12.93 -1.42 -9.00
N ALA A 79 -14.07 -2.08 -9.20
CA ALA A 79 -15.15 -1.60 -10.09
C ALA A 79 -15.66 -0.19 -9.76
N GLY A 80 -15.67 0.20 -8.47
CA GLY A 80 -16.12 1.53 -8.05
C GLY A 80 -15.18 2.67 -8.47
N ALA A 81 -13.87 2.41 -8.53
CA ALA A 81 -12.87 3.39 -8.95
C ALA A 81 -12.74 3.45 -10.48
N VAL A 82 -12.98 2.30 -11.14
CA VAL A 82 -12.87 2.11 -12.59
C VAL A 82 -14.06 2.70 -13.34
N ASN A 83 -15.28 2.59 -12.81
CA ASN A 83 -16.47 3.20 -13.43
C ASN A 83 -16.46 4.74 -13.43
N ALA A 84 -15.69 5.37 -12.55
CA ALA A 84 -15.55 6.83 -12.52
C ALA A 84 -14.49 7.35 -13.52
N GLY A 85 -13.46 6.55 -13.82
CA GLY A 85 -12.30 6.97 -14.61
C GLY A 85 -12.18 6.44 -16.04
N LEU A 86 -12.91 5.39 -16.42
CA LEU A 86 -12.85 4.80 -17.77
C LEU A 86 -13.66 5.59 -18.82
N ALA A 87 -13.61 6.92 -18.79
CA ALA A 87 -14.17 7.74 -19.85
C ALA A 87 -13.27 7.67 -21.11
N LYS A 88 -13.41 6.57 -21.88
CA LYS A 88 -13.28 6.44 -23.34
C LYS A 88 -12.11 7.09 -24.11
N ASN A 89 -11.01 7.50 -23.48
CA ASN A 89 -9.80 7.92 -24.19
C ASN A 89 -8.65 6.98 -23.87
N GLU A 90 -7.94 6.51 -24.91
CA GLU A 90 -6.77 5.61 -24.79
C GLU A 90 -5.67 6.18 -23.88
N ASN A 91 -5.60 7.51 -23.74
CA ASN A 91 -4.65 8.22 -22.90
C ASN A 91 -4.97 8.19 -21.39
N ASP A 92 -6.15 7.68 -20.99
CA ASP A 92 -6.59 7.62 -19.58
C ASP A 92 -6.54 6.18 -19.02
N SER A 93 -5.89 5.24 -19.71
CA SER A 93 -5.79 3.86 -19.22
C SER A 93 -4.88 3.78 -17.99
N PRO A 94 -5.38 3.27 -16.84
CA PRO A 94 -4.56 3.12 -15.64
C PRO A 94 -3.40 2.13 -15.79
N THR A 95 -3.40 1.31 -16.84
CA THR A 95 -2.35 0.33 -17.12
C THR A 95 -1.25 0.87 -18.05
N ALA A 96 -1.45 2.01 -18.72
CA ALA A 96 -0.51 2.51 -19.73
C ALA A 96 0.88 2.75 -19.15
N LEU A 97 0.96 3.31 -17.94
CA LEU A 97 2.23 3.49 -17.23
C LEU A 97 2.90 2.14 -16.93
N ASN A 98 2.15 1.14 -16.47
CA ASN A 98 2.68 -0.19 -16.20
C ASN A 98 3.29 -0.83 -17.45
N ASP A 99 2.59 -0.73 -18.57
CA ASP A 99 3.00 -1.31 -19.85
C ASP A 99 4.27 -0.61 -20.36
N LEU A 100 4.32 0.71 -20.24
CA LEU A 100 5.49 1.52 -20.58
C LEU A 100 6.71 1.17 -19.71
N VAL A 101 6.53 1.07 -18.39
CA VAL A 101 7.61 0.68 -17.45
C VAL A 101 8.09 -0.72 -17.77
N THR A 102 7.18 -1.67 -18.00
CA THR A 102 7.54 -3.04 -18.36
C THR A 102 8.34 -3.07 -19.66
N ALA A 103 7.92 -2.30 -20.67
CA ALA A 103 8.58 -2.25 -21.98
C ALA A 103 9.96 -1.57 -21.94
N LYS A 104 10.12 -0.49 -21.16
CA LYS A 104 11.34 0.32 -21.15
C LYS A 104 12.33 -0.06 -20.04
N LEU A 105 11.83 -0.43 -18.87
CA LEU A 105 12.64 -0.66 -17.66
C LEU A 105 12.58 -2.11 -17.18
N GLY A 106 11.59 -2.90 -17.64
CA GLY A 106 11.41 -4.28 -17.19
C GLY A 106 10.96 -4.37 -15.74
N ASP A 107 11.50 -5.34 -15.00
CA ASP A 107 11.26 -5.47 -13.56
C ASP A 107 12.18 -4.52 -12.79
N THR A 108 11.58 -3.54 -12.12
CA THR A 108 12.29 -2.53 -11.33
C THR A 108 12.79 -3.05 -9.98
N GLY A 109 12.38 -4.27 -9.58
CA GLY A 109 12.68 -4.86 -8.29
C GLY A 109 12.14 -4.07 -7.09
N GLN A 110 11.23 -3.12 -7.29
CA GLN A 110 10.71 -2.25 -6.23
C GLN A 110 10.02 -3.07 -5.13
N ASN A 111 9.06 -3.93 -5.49
CA ASN A 111 8.35 -4.77 -4.53
C ASN A 111 9.30 -5.70 -3.77
N ARG A 112 10.31 -6.25 -4.46
CA ARG A 112 11.32 -7.10 -3.82
C ARG A 112 12.09 -6.34 -2.74
N ARG A 113 12.63 -5.16 -3.07
CA ARG A 113 13.35 -4.29 -2.12
C ARG A 113 12.48 -3.87 -0.93
N PHE A 114 11.22 -3.53 -1.18
CA PHE A 114 10.27 -3.17 -0.14
C PHE A 114 9.97 -4.36 0.79
N THR A 115 9.63 -5.52 0.23
CA THR A 115 9.37 -6.73 1.01
C THR A 115 10.62 -7.14 1.81
N ASP A 116 11.81 -7.13 1.23
CA ASP A 116 13.06 -7.46 1.94
C ASP A 116 13.31 -6.55 3.14
N SER A 117 12.96 -5.27 3.01
CA SER A 117 13.09 -4.29 4.09
C SER A 117 12.08 -4.56 5.21
N ILE A 118 10.83 -4.89 4.86
CA ILE A 118 9.78 -5.30 5.81
C ILE A 118 10.18 -6.60 6.53
N GLU A 119 10.71 -7.58 5.81
CA GLU A 119 11.21 -8.81 6.43
C GLU A 119 12.40 -8.56 7.35
N THR A 120 13.30 -7.65 6.96
CA THR A 120 14.44 -7.25 7.80
C THR A 120 13.96 -6.62 9.09
N VAL A 121 12.95 -5.75 9.04
CA VAL A 121 12.30 -5.20 10.24
C VAL A 121 11.77 -6.33 11.13
N LEU A 122 11.00 -7.28 10.57
CA LEU A 122 10.49 -8.41 11.36
C LEU A 122 11.61 -9.24 12.01
N ARG A 123 12.69 -9.53 11.27
CA ARG A 123 13.84 -10.28 11.81
C ARG A 123 14.55 -9.51 12.93
N ASN A 124 14.69 -8.19 12.79
CA ASN A 124 15.28 -7.33 13.83
C ASN A 124 14.43 -7.32 15.11
N HIS A 125 13.12 -7.51 14.99
CA HIS A 125 12.19 -7.66 16.10
C HIS A 125 12.02 -9.12 16.60
N GLY A 126 12.89 -10.03 16.15
CA GLY A 126 12.99 -11.39 16.69
C GLY A 126 12.06 -12.42 16.06
N PHE A 127 11.34 -12.07 14.98
CA PHE A 127 10.49 -13.02 14.27
C PHE A 127 11.30 -13.90 13.32
N ALA A 128 10.97 -15.18 13.27
CA ALA A 128 11.40 -16.09 12.20
C ALA A 128 10.52 -15.86 10.97
N VAL A 129 11.12 -15.43 9.86
CA VAL A 129 10.40 -15.07 8.64
C VAL A 129 10.49 -16.18 7.59
N LYS A 130 9.32 -16.57 7.06
CA LYS A 130 9.17 -17.38 5.84
C LYS A 130 8.53 -16.52 4.76
N GLU A 131 8.78 -16.82 3.50
CA GLU A 131 8.15 -16.11 2.39
C GLU A 131 7.28 -17.05 1.53
N VAL A 132 6.17 -16.51 1.02
CA VAL A 132 5.37 -17.13 -0.04
C VAL A 132 5.21 -16.14 -1.19
N ASP A 133 5.61 -16.55 -2.40
CA ASP A 133 5.44 -15.77 -3.62
C ASP A 133 4.03 -15.94 -4.21
N MET A 134 3.23 -14.87 -4.17
CA MET A 134 1.85 -14.86 -4.72
C MET A 134 1.78 -14.96 -6.25
N SER A 135 2.90 -14.78 -6.96
CA SER A 135 2.94 -14.99 -8.41
C SER A 135 3.08 -16.46 -8.82
N SER A 136 3.24 -17.36 -7.84
CA SER A 136 3.32 -18.80 -8.08
C SER A 136 2.01 -19.37 -8.67
N PRO A 137 2.07 -20.37 -9.56
CA PRO A 137 0.87 -21.00 -10.12
C PRO A 137 -0.11 -21.50 -9.05
N GLY A 138 -1.40 -21.20 -9.22
CA GLY A 138 -2.45 -21.57 -8.26
C GLY A 138 -2.62 -20.61 -7.08
N LEU A 139 -1.79 -19.56 -7.01
CA LEU A 139 -1.96 -18.41 -6.13
C LEU A 139 -2.41 -17.18 -6.95
N PRO A 140 -3.05 -16.20 -6.30
CA PRO A 140 -3.39 -16.17 -4.88
C PRO A 140 -4.76 -16.75 -4.56
N THR A 141 -4.92 -17.17 -3.31
CA THR A 141 -6.18 -17.55 -2.68
C THR A 141 -6.51 -16.54 -1.59
N LEU A 142 -7.47 -15.67 -1.85
CA LEU A 142 -7.80 -14.53 -1.00
C LEU A 142 -9.24 -14.61 -0.48
N LYS A 143 -9.46 -14.10 0.72
CA LYS A 143 -10.80 -13.86 1.28
C LYS A 143 -10.83 -12.52 2.02
N PRO A 144 -11.96 -11.81 2.04
CA PRO A 144 -12.12 -10.63 2.87
C PRO A 144 -12.32 -11.02 4.35
N ASP A 145 -11.84 -10.18 5.26
CA ASP A 145 -12.17 -10.23 6.68
C ASP A 145 -13.45 -9.44 7.00
N GLU A 146 -13.82 -9.37 8.27
CA GLU A 146 -15.00 -8.63 8.73
C GLU A 146 -14.94 -7.11 8.43
N HIS A 147 -13.73 -6.56 8.27
CA HIS A 147 -13.46 -5.16 7.95
C HIS A 147 -13.31 -4.96 6.43
N ARG A 148 -13.59 -6.00 5.62
CA ARG A 148 -13.44 -6.03 4.16
C ARG A 148 -11.99 -5.86 3.70
N LEU A 149 -11.01 -6.12 4.57
CA LEU A 149 -9.60 -6.21 4.21
C LEU A 149 -9.27 -7.61 3.71
N TRP A 150 -8.41 -7.69 2.71
CA TRP A 150 -8.03 -8.95 2.09
C TRP A 150 -7.01 -9.69 2.94
N GLN A 151 -7.21 -11.01 3.06
CA GLN A 151 -6.29 -11.92 3.73
C GLN A 151 -5.92 -13.06 2.77
N ALA A 152 -4.63 -13.39 2.74
CA ALA A 152 -4.14 -14.60 2.09
C ALA A 152 -4.60 -15.84 2.86
N SER A 153 -5.04 -16.88 2.14
CA SER A 153 -5.70 -18.05 2.75
C SER A 153 -5.37 -19.35 2.05
N GLY A 154 -5.55 -20.48 2.73
CA GLY A 154 -5.23 -21.80 2.20
C GLY A 154 -3.85 -22.31 2.62
N SER A 155 -3.54 -23.54 2.23
CA SER A 155 -2.38 -24.30 2.73
C SER A 155 -1.01 -23.63 2.54
N PRO A 156 -0.73 -22.83 1.48
CA PRO A 156 0.58 -22.22 1.30
C PRO A 156 0.93 -21.21 2.40
N TYR A 157 -0.07 -20.63 3.06
CA TYR A 157 0.09 -19.63 4.12
C TYR A 157 0.01 -20.22 5.53
N GLN A 158 -0.20 -21.54 5.65
CA GLN A 158 -0.28 -22.24 6.94
C GLN A 158 1.11 -22.69 7.43
N GLY A 159 1.24 -22.94 8.74
CA GLY A 159 2.49 -23.44 9.34
C GLY A 159 3.44 -22.37 9.89
N SER A 160 2.96 -21.13 9.99
CA SER A 160 3.55 -20.05 10.81
C SER A 160 2.50 -19.57 11.81
N ASP A 161 2.88 -18.83 12.85
CA ASP A 161 1.91 -18.29 13.82
C ASP A 161 1.05 -17.20 13.18
N ALA A 162 1.65 -16.41 12.29
CA ALA A 162 1.00 -15.32 11.58
C ALA A 162 1.37 -15.28 10.09
N VAL A 163 0.53 -14.58 9.33
CA VAL A 163 0.73 -14.23 7.93
C VAL A 163 0.73 -12.71 7.83
N LEU A 164 1.73 -12.13 7.18
CA LEU A 164 1.80 -10.71 6.85
C LEU A 164 1.48 -10.53 5.37
N TYR A 165 0.35 -9.90 5.09
CA TYR A 165 -0.13 -9.60 3.75
C TYR A 165 0.09 -8.11 3.43
N ILE A 166 0.85 -7.85 2.37
CA ILE A 166 1.24 -6.51 1.93
C ILE A 166 0.49 -6.20 0.63
N ARG A 167 -0.40 -5.22 0.69
CA ARG A 167 -1.15 -4.73 -0.46
C ARG A 167 -0.97 -3.22 -0.57
N VAL A 168 0.21 -2.79 -0.98
CA VAL A 168 0.53 -1.37 -1.16
C VAL A 168 0.76 -1.09 -2.64
N GLY A 169 0.01 -0.15 -3.20
CA GLY A 169 0.15 0.33 -4.58
C GLY A 169 0.84 1.67 -4.64
N THR A 170 1.57 1.91 -5.73
CA THR A 170 2.17 3.21 -6.04
C THR A 170 1.74 3.69 -7.41
N GLY A 171 1.69 5.00 -7.59
CA GLY A 171 1.28 5.57 -8.86
C GLY A 171 1.19 7.09 -8.86
N TYR A 172 0.81 7.60 -10.01
CA TYR A 172 0.61 9.02 -10.26
C TYR A 172 -0.88 9.34 -10.34
N VAL A 173 -1.31 10.38 -9.65
CA VAL A 173 -2.69 10.86 -9.71
C VAL A 173 -2.71 12.37 -9.84
N THR A 174 -3.72 12.89 -10.53
CA THR A 174 -4.02 14.32 -10.56
C THR A 174 -5.43 14.58 -10.04
N PRO A 175 -5.66 15.60 -9.19
CA PRO A 175 -6.99 15.95 -8.72
C PRO A 175 -7.85 16.68 -9.77
N GLY A 176 -7.30 17.00 -10.95
CA GLY A 176 -8.06 17.61 -12.04
C GLY A 176 -7.19 18.10 -13.20
N ALA A 177 -7.82 18.55 -14.29
CA ALA A 177 -7.13 18.79 -15.57
C ALA A 177 -6.08 19.92 -15.55
N HIS A 178 -6.10 20.77 -14.52
CA HIS A 178 -5.18 21.89 -14.36
C HIS A 178 -4.20 21.68 -13.19
N HIS A 179 -4.11 20.45 -12.68
CA HIS A 179 -3.20 20.07 -11.61
C HIS A 179 -2.15 19.10 -12.12
N ALA A 180 -0.94 19.21 -11.58
CA ALA A 180 0.12 18.26 -11.86
C ALA A 180 -0.23 16.87 -11.32
N TYR A 181 0.22 15.86 -12.04
CA TYR A 181 0.34 14.51 -11.53
C TYR A 181 1.34 14.48 -10.39
N THR A 182 0.92 13.91 -9.27
CA THR A 182 1.74 13.78 -8.06
C THR A 182 1.77 12.32 -7.63
N ARG A 183 2.87 11.91 -6.99
CA ARG A 183 3.01 10.54 -6.51
C ARG A 183 2.06 10.28 -5.36
N ARG A 184 1.53 9.07 -5.32
CA ARG A 184 0.74 8.58 -4.21
C ARG A 184 1.08 7.12 -3.91
N VAL A 185 1.10 6.81 -2.62
CA VAL A 185 1.27 5.44 -2.11
C VAL A 185 0.08 5.16 -1.22
N ILE A 186 -0.62 4.07 -1.49
CA ILE A 186 -1.83 3.72 -0.76
C ILE A 186 -2.00 2.21 -0.68
N GLY A 187 -2.61 1.75 0.39
CA GLY A 187 -2.97 0.36 0.56
C GLY A 187 -2.95 -0.06 2.01
N ASP A 188 -2.69 -1.34 2.24
CA ASP A 188 -2.80 -1.95 3.55
C ASP A 188 -1.63 -2.90 3.80
N ILE A 189 -1.12 -2.88 5.03
CA ILE A 189 -0.22 -3.91 5.56
C ILE A 189 -0.95 -4.56 6.73
N VAL A 190 -1.27 -5.84 6.59
CA VAL A 190 -2.14 -6.56 7.53
C VAL A 190 -1.45 -7.83 7.99
N MET A 191 -1.35 -8.01 9.31
CA MET A 191 -0.93 -9.27 9.91
C MET A 191 -2.12 -9.96 10.57
N PHE A 192 -2.25 -11.26 10.35
CA PHE A 192 -3.32 -12.08 10.93
C PHE A 192 -2.83 -13.47 11.29
N LYS A 193 -3.52 -14.13 12.22
CA LYS A 193 -3.21 -15.52 12.61
C LYS A 193 -3.41 -16.47 11.42
N SER A 194 -2.47 -17.37 11.18
CA SER A 194 -2.53 -18.27 10.02
C SER A 194 -3.67 -19.31 10.08
N ASP A 195 -4.14 -19.63 11.28
CA ASP A 195 -5.14 -20.67 11.56
C ASP A 195 -6.57 -20.10 11.61
N THR A 196 -6.78 -19.05 12.39
CA THR A 196 -8.10 -18.45 12.63
C THR A 196 -8.38 -17.25 11.75
N TYR A 197 -7.36 -16.69 11.10
CA TYR A 197 -7.45 -15.44 10.33
C TYR A 197 -7.79 -14.21 11.16
N ASP A 198 -7.67 -14.30 12.48
CA ASP A 198 -7.87 -13.14 13.35
C ASP A 198 -6.77 -12.11 13.09
N ALA A 199 -7.16 -10.86 12.88
CA ALA A 199 -6.19 -9.78 12.73
C ALA A 199 -5.35 -9.61 14.02
N ILE A 200 -4.05 -9.43 13.81
CA ILE A 200 -3.03 -9.11 14.81
C ILE A 200 -2.72 -7.62 14.73
N PHE A 201 -2.48 -7.11 13.53
CA PHE A 201 -2.48 -5.66 13.29
C PHE A 201 -2.92 -5.30 11.87
N ARG A 202 -3.35 -4.04 11.73
CA ARG A 202 -3.70 -3.40 10.46
C ARG A 202 -3.07 -2.03 10.40
N GLN A 203 -2.28 -1.79 9.36
CA GLN A 203 -1.74 -0.48 9.04
C GLN A 203 -2.29 -0.06 7.68
N HIS A 204 -3.08 1.01 7.68
CA HIS A 204 -3.46 1.68 6.45
C HIS A 204 -2.32 2.59 6.00
N VAL A 205 -1.91 2.42 4.75
CA VAL A 205 -0.93 3.25 4.07
C VAL A 205 -1.68 4.26 3.23
N SER A 206 -1.44 5.54 3.47
CA SER A 206 -1.94 6.63 2.63
C SER A 206 -0.93 7.77 2.72
N TRP A 207 -0.06 7.85 1.72
CA TRP A 207 1.03 8.79 1.68
C TRP A 207 0.98 9.62 0.40
N LYS A 208 1.25 10.91 0.57
CA LYS A 208 1.45 11.89 -0.49
C LYS A 208 2.50 12.90 -0.01
N GLN A 209 3.27 13.45 -0.94
CA GLN A 209 4.21 14.52 -0.63
C GLN A 209 3.64 15.89 -1.03
N SER A 210 3.67 16.83 -0.10
CA SER A 210 3.39 18.24 -0.40
C SER A 210 4.61 18.86 -1.07
N GLY A 211 4.43 19.59 -2.18
CA GLY A 211 5.55 20.16 -2.94
C GLY A 211 6.43 19.07 -3.56
N ASP A 212 5.81 18.05 -4.14
CA ASP A 212 6.49 16.87 -4.69
C ASP A 212 7.45 17.26 -5.83
N PRO A 213 8.78 17.03 -5.69
CA PRO A 213 9.74 17.31 -6.76
C PRO A 213 9.57 16.39 -7.97
N TYR A 214 8.88 15.26 -7.79
CA TYR A 214 8.52 14.33 -8.86
C TYR A 214 7.10 14.62 -9.34
N SER A 215 6.77 15.87 -9.66
CA SER A 215 5.45 16.26 -10.18
C SER A 215 5.51 16.58 -11.67
N TYR A 216 4.48 16.14 -12.39
CA TYR A 216 4.46 16.19 -13.85
C TYR A 216 3.20 16.91 -14.35
N PRO A 217 3.30 17.89 -15.26
CA PRO A 217 2.12 18.59 -15.78
C PRO A 217 1.24 17.70 -16.68
N SER A 218 1.78 16.63 -17.26
CA SER A 218 1.04 15.71 -18.12
C SER A 218 1.61 14.29 -18.07
N ILE A 219 0.87 13.31 -18.60
CA ILE A 219 1.37 11.94 -18.76
C ILE A 219 2.59 11.92 -19.68
N GLU A 220 2.57 12.65 -20.79
CA GLU A 220 3.70 12.66 -21.74
C GLU A 220 5.00 13.16 -21.07
N SER A 221 4.90 14.15 -20.17
CA SER A 221 6.08 14.62 -19.42
C SER A 221 6.61 13.57 -18.43
N LEU A 222 5.72 12.83 -17.79
CA LEU A 222 6.07 11.69 -16.93
C LEU A 222 6.73 10.58 -17.76
N GLU A 223 6.17 10.23 -18.92
CA GLU A 223 6.72 9.22 -19.82
C GLU A 223 8.09 9.59 -20.39
N SER A 224 8.32 10.88 -20.62
CA SER A 224 9.60 11.41 -21.09
C SER A 224 10.72 11.32 -20.05
N ASP A 225 10.34 11.34 -18.77
CA ASP A 225 11.22 11.32 -17.61
C ASP A 225 11.01 10.05 -16.75
N LEU A 226 10.68 8.95 -17.43
CA LEU A 226 10.15 7.74 -16.81
C LEU A 226 11.01 7.18 -15.69
N GLN A 227 12.33 7.14 -15.86
CA GLN A 227 13.23 6.61 -14.82
C GLN A 227 13.16 7.43 -13.54
N HIS A 228 13.20 8.76 -13.66
CA HIS A 228 13.10 9.66 -12.51
C HIS A 228 11.72 9.57 -11.85
N ALA A 229 10.65 9.48 -12.63
CA ALA A 229 9.30 9.27 -12.12
C ALA A 229 9.18 7.98 -11.28
N ILE A 230 9.79 6.89 -11.77
CA ILE A 230 9.79 5.60 -11.09
C ILE A 230 10.68 5.62 -9.83
N ASP A 231 11.82 6.31 -9.87
CA ASP A 231 12.66 6.51 -8.68
C ASP A 231 11.90 7.28 -7.59
N GLY A 232 11.09 8.25 -7.99
CA GLY A 232 10.13 8.89 -7.11
C GLY A 232 9.16 7.87 -6.50
N LEU A 233 8.44 7.08 -7.29
CA LEU A 233 7.51 6.09 -6.72
C LEU A 233 8.20 5.08 -5.78
N ASN A 234 9.44 4.71 -6.09
CA ASN A 234 10.29 3.88 -5.23
C ASN A 234 10.56 4.56 -3.90
N GLU A 235 11.00 5.82 -3.90
CA GLU A 235 11.25 6.60 -2.69
C GLU A 235 10.00 6.70 -1.79
N GLY A 236 8.84 6.98 -2.39
CA GLY A 236 7.57 7.08 -1.65
C GLY A 236 7.16 5.76 -0.99
N LEU A 237 7.37 4.63 -1.67
CA LEU A 237 7.11 3.30 -1.09
C LEU A 237 8.08 2.97 0.03
N MET A 238 9.37 3.21 -0.18
CA MET A 238 10.40 2.93 0.82
C MET A 238 10.24 3.79 2.07
N ALA A 239 9.66 4.99 1.95
CA ALA A 239 9.30 5.83 3.09
C ALA A 239 8.26 5.18 4.04
N GLN A 240 7.62 4.07 3.66
CA GLN A 240 6.69 3.33 4.51
C GLN A 240 7.36 2.30 5.41
N VAL A 241 8.65 1.98 5.20
CA VAL A 241 9.40 1.03 6.03
C VAL A 241 9.61 1.57 7.44
N ASP A 242 9.96 2.85 7.58
CA ASP A 242 10.19 3.49 8.88
C ASP A 242 8.93 3.54 9.75
N PRO A 243 7.76 4.01 9.24
CA PRO A 243 6.50 3.89 9.96
C PRO A 243 6.21 2.47 10.42
N PHE A 244 6.41 1.47 9.55
CA PHE A 244 6.22 0.07 9.89
C PHE A 244 7.14 -0.40 11.02
N ASN A 245 8.44 -0.06 10.98
CA ASN A 245 9.38 -0.38 12.06
C ASN A 245 8.97 0.24 13.39
N LYS A 246 8.58 1.52 13.38
CA LYS A 246 8.15 2.23 14.59
C LYS A 246 6.90 1.62 15.24
N LEU A 247 6.06 0.90 14.48
CA LEU A 247 4.95 0.15 15.05
C LEU A 247 5.46 -0.86 16.08
N PHE A 248 6.50 -1.62 15.74
CA PHE A 248 7.05 -2.64 16.63
C PHE A 248 7.83 -2.02 17.80
N ASP A 249 8.56 -0.93 17.57
CA ASP A 249 9.25 -0.20 18.65
C ASP A 249 8.25 0.29 19.72
N SER A 250 7.07 0.78 19.29
CA SER A 250 6.03 1.28 20.20
C SER A 250 5.37 0.20 21.08
N LEU A 251 5.59 -1.08 20.76
CA LEU A 251 4.99 -2.22 21.45
C LEU A 251 5.96 -2.88 22.45
N GLN A 252 7.21 -2.45 22.47
CA GLN A 252 8.24 -2.92 23.41
C GLN A 252 8.32 -2.08 24.70
N HIS A 253 7.46 -1.05 24.83
CA HIS A 253 7.37 -0.14 25.96
C HIS A 253 5.97 -0.13 26.57
#